data_AF-A0A7N2KK95-F1
#
_entry.id   AF-A0A7N2KK95-F1
#
_cell.length_a   1.000
_cell.length_b   1.000
_cell.length_c   1.000
_cell.angle_alpha   90.00
_cell.angle_beta   90.00
_cell.angle_gamma   90.00
#
_symmetry.space_group_name_H-M   'P 1'
#
loop_
_entity.id
_entity.type
_entity.pdbx_description
1 polymer ?
#
loop_
_entity_poly.entity_id
_entity_poly.type
_entity_poly.pdbx_seq_one_letter_code
_entity_poly.pdbx_strand_id
1 'polypeptide(L)'
;MRSLSEVTRCLLLVVAALWVRMSFQIVLSPPLGVWKDNGRCNSVEVGGGSSNTILVCEHKAGTAIALEKAPYFWLFLLSNSLMFGISSSIMVLVVLNGRIKLLCLGLNLTLCFSYFNSVLAITDDKLLSSCLACFSASFSILAVLLSGTNG
;
A
#
# COMPACT_ATOMS: atom_id res chain seq x y z
N MET A 1 22.44 2.87 26.20
CA MET A 1 21.66 3.19 24.99
C MET A 1 21.47 4.71 24.94
N ARG A 2 21.96 5.38 23.89
CA ARG A 2 21.95 6.85 23.77
C ARG A 2 20.52 7.35 23.62
N SER A 3 20.11 8.29 24.45
CA SER A 3 18.89 9.07 24.26
C SER A 3 19.03 9.86 22.97
N LEU A 4 18.31 9.44 21.92
CA LEU A 4 18.13 10.28 20.75
C LEU A 4 17.48 11.59 21.23
N SER A 5 18.10 12.74 20.93
CA SER A 5 17.55 14.06 21.29
C SER A 5 16.09 14.15 20.86
N GLU A 6 15.24 14.73 21.69
CA GLU A 6 13.81 14.90 21.41
C GLU A 6 13.57 15.59 20.07
N VAL A 7 14.43 16.57 19.73
CA VAL A 7 14.45 17.25 18.44
C VAL A 7 14.68 16.27 17.28
N THR A 8 15.63 15.35 17.43
CA THR A 8 15.92 14.33 16.41
C THR A 8 14.73 13.39 16.20
N ARG A 9 14.01 13.04 17.27
CA ARG A 9 12.82 12.19 17.20
C ARG A 9 11.67 12.90 16.49
N CYS A 10 11.44 14.16 16.81
CA CYS A 10 10.45 15.00 16.12
C CYS A 10 10.79 15.16 14.63
N LEU A 11 12.06 15.45 14.29
CA LEU A 11 12.51 15.58 12.91
C LEU A 11 12.29 14.27 12.12
N LEU A 12 12.68 13.13 12.70
CA LEU A 12 12.49 11.82 12.08
C LEU A 12 11.01 11.50 11.85
N LEU A 13 10.12 11.85 12.79
CA LEU A 13 8.68 11.68 12.62
C LEU A 13 8.12 12.53 11.48
N VAL A 14 8.55 13.79 11.37
CA VAL A 14 8.12 14.70 10.29
C VAL A 14 8.58 14.17 8.94
N VAL A 15 9.85 13.76 8.84
CA VAL A 15 10.41 13.18 7.62
C VAL A 15 9.68 11.89 7.25
N ALA A 16 9.43 10.99 8.21
CA ALA A 16 8.69 9.75 7.97
C ALA A 16 7.26 10.02 7.49
N ALA A 17 6.53 10.92 8.15
CA ALA A 17 5.19 11.31 7.75
C ALA A 17 5.16 11.93 6.34
N LEU A 18 6.19 12.69 5.97
CA LEU A 18 6.34 13.26 4.63
C LEU A 18 6.51 12.14 3.59
N TRP A 19 7.41 11.19 3.81
CA TRP A 19 7.61 10.05 2.90
C TRP A 19 6.36 9.19 2.75
N VAL A 20 5.63 8.96 3.84
CA VAL A 20 4.33 8.28 3.83
C VAL A 20 3.34 9.01 2.91
N ARG A 21 3.21 10.33 3.08
CA ARG A 21 2.32 11.15 2.25
C ARG A 21 2.72 11.11 0.78
N MET A 22 4.00 11.28 0.49
CA MET A 22 4.53 11.26 -0.89
C MET A 22 4.22 9.91 -1.56
N SER A 23 4.44 8.80 -0.84
CA SER A 23 4.12 7.46 -1.33
C SER A 23 2.63 7.30 -1.61
N PHE A 24 1.77 7.83 -0.74
CA PHE A 24 0.31 7.76 -0.88
C PHE A 24 -0.19 8.56 -2.09
N GLN A 25 0.36 9.76 -2.32
CA GLN A 25 0.02 10.60 -3.48
C GLN A 25 0.41 9.92 -4.80
N ILE A 26 1.57 9.26 -4.83
CA ILE A 26 2.04 8.51 -6.00
C ILE A 26 1.06 7.39 -6.37
N VAL A 27 0.52 6.68 -5.38
CA VAL A 27 -0.48 5.64 -5.63
C VAL A 27 -1.78 6.26 -6.15
N LEU A 28 -2.28 7.34 -5.53
CA LEU A 28 -3.53 7.97 -5.98
C LEU A 28 -3.46 8.63 -7.37
N SER A 29 -2.26 9.00 -7.82
CA SER A 29 -2.05 9.65 -9.10
C SER A 29 -0.82 9.04 -9.77
N PRO A 30 -0.94 7.79 -10.27
CA PRO A 30 0.18 7.11 -10.87
C PRO A 30 0.70 7.91 -12.09
N PRO A 31 2.02 7.92 -12.32
CA PRO A 31 2.68 8.84 -13.27
C PRO A 31 2.30 8.61 -14.75
N LEU A 32 1.55 7.55 -15.06
CA LEU A 32 1.02 7.26 -16.40
C LEU A 32 -0.50 7.41 -16.51
N GLY A 33 -1.15 7.89 -15.44
CA GLY A 33 -2.60 8.01 -15.38
C GLY A 33 -3.31 6.67 -15.20
N VAL A 34 -4.63 6.78 -15.03
CA VAL A 34 -5.55 5.66 -14.96
C VAL A 34 -6.48 5.71 -16.17
N TRP A 35 -6.92 4.55 -16.63
CA TRP A 35 -7.98 4.47 -17.62
C TRP A 35 -9.23 5.16 -17.07
N LYS A 36 -9.76 6.14 -17.81
CA LYS A 36 -10.95 6.90 -17.39
C LYS A 36 -12.25 6.21 -17.82
N ASP A 37 -12.18 5.42 -18.87
CA ASP A 37 -13.27 4.69 -19.48
C ASP A 37 -13.07 3.18 -19.36
N ASN A 38 -14.19 2.45 -19.42
CA ASN A 38 -14.13 1.03 -19.69
C ASN A 38 -13.89 0.88 -21.20
N GLY A 39 -12.88 0.09 -21.57
CA GLY A 39 -12.55 -0.17 -22.97
C GLY A 39 -13.70 -0.88 -23.69
N ARG A 40 -13.52 -1.16 -24.98
CA ARG A 40 -14.53 -1.92 -25.72
C ARG A 40 -14.74 -3.26 -25.03
N CYS A 41 -15.97 -3.50 -24.58
CA CYS A 41 -16.36 -4.73 -23.93
C CYS A 41 -17.08 -5.63 -24.93
N ASN A 42 -16.60 -6.87 -25.08
CA ASN A 42 -17.23 -7.86 -25.91
C ASN A 42 -17.90 -8.91 -25.02
N SER A 43 -19.14 -9.27 -25.35
CA SER A 43 -19.82 -10.40 -24.72
C SER A 43 -19.29 -11.70 -25.33
N VAL A 44 -18.64 -12.52 -24.52
CA VAL A 44 -18.22 -13.87 -24.91
C VAL A 44 -19.26 -14.86 -24.39
N GLU A 45 -19.84 -15.63 -25.30
CA GLU A 45 -20.69 -16.76 -24.94
C GLU A 45 -19.81 -17.91 -24.46
N VAL A 46 -19.96 -18.29 -23.18
CA VAL A 46 -19.25 -19.45 -22.63
C VAL A 46 -20.15 -20.67 -22.86
N GLY A 47 -19.75 -21.52 -23.80
CA GLY A 47 -20.51 -22.69 -24.24
C GLY A 47 -20.85 -23.63 -23.08
N GLY A 48 -22.16 -23.77 -22.80
CA GLY A 48 -22.66 -24.67 -21.77
C GLY A 48 -24.14 -24.50 -21.45
N GLY A 49 -25.02 -24.62 -22.46
CA GLY A 49 -26.48 -24.84 -22.30
C GLY A 49 -27.32 -23.78 -21.57
N SER A 50 -26.69 -22.81 -20.90
CA SER A 50 -27.29 -21.69 -20.21
C SER A 50 -26.69 -20.41 -20.77
N SER A 51 -27.53 -19.42 -21.07
CA SER A 51 -27.14 -18.15 -21.69
C SER A 51 -26.38 -17.25 -20.70
N ASN A 52 -25.22 -17.69 -20.23
CA ASN A 52 -24.30 -16.92 -19.39
C ASN A 52 -23.26 -16.25 -20.28
N THR A 53 -23.54 -15.03 -20.71
CA THR A 53 -22.56 -14.17 -21.40
C THR A 53 -21.62 -13.55 -20.38
N ILE A 54 -20.30 -13.76 -20.52
CA ILE A 54 -19.30 -13.06 -19.72
C ILE A 54 -18.86 -11.82 -20.50
N LEU A 55 -18.96 -10.66 -19.87
CA LEU A 55 -18.55 -9.39 -20.44
C LEU A 55 -17.07 -9.16 -20.15
N VAL A 56 -16.24 -9.20 -21.20
CA VAL A 56 -14.79 -9.02 -21.11
C VAL A 56 -14.43 -7.68 -21.74
N CYS A 57 -13.78 -6.80 -20.98
CA CYS A 57 -13.34 -5.48 -21.45
C CYS A 57 -11.82 -5.45 -21.60
N GLU A 58 -11.33 -4.74 -22.62
CA GLU A 58 -9.90 -4.59 -22.92
C GLU A 58 -9.13 -3.84 -21.81
N HIS A 59 -9.74 -2.81 -21.22
CA HIS A 59 -9.26 -2.12 -20.03
C HIS A 59 -10.43 -1.73 -19.12
N LYS A 60 -10.15 -1.65 -17.82
CA LYS A 60 -11.12 -1.30 -16.78
C LYS A 60 -10.82 0.09 -16.25
N ALA A 61 -11.85 0.93 -16.08
CA ALA A 61 -11.68 2.25 -15.51
C ALA A 61 -11.09 2.15 -14.09
N GLY A 62 -10.11 3.02 -13.79
CA GLY A 62 -9.39 3.02 -12.51
C GLY A 62 -8.10 2.20 -12.50
N THR A 63 -7.90 1.29 -13.46
CA THR A 63 -6.64 0.55 -13.61
C THR A 63 -5.57 1.45 -14.22
N ALA A 64 -4.31 1.34 -13.77
CA ALA A 64 -3.22 2.14 -14.33
C ALA A 64 -2.96 1.77 -15.81
N ILE A 65 -2.81 2.80 -16.66
CA ILE A 65 -2.50 2.65 -18.09
C ILE A 65 -1.14 1.97 -18.30
N ALA A 66 -0.24 2.11 -17.32
CA ALA A 66 1.10 1.53 -17.33
C ALA A 66 1.16 0.00 -17.25
N LEU A 67 0.05 -0.68 -16.95
CA LEU A 67 0.03 -2.13 -16.75
C LEU A 67 0.44 -2.90 -18.03
N GLU A 68 0.23 -2.32 -19.22
CA GLU A 68 0.66 -2.90 -20.51
C GLU A 68 2.19 -2.97 -20.68
N LYS A 69 2.99 -2.12 -20.02
CA LYS A 69 4.46 -2.17 -20.03
C LYS A 69 5.01 -2.81 -18.74
N ALA A 70 4.47 -3.97 -18.42
CA ALA A 70 4.51 -4.65 -17.12
C ALA A 70 5.80 -4.48 -16.27
N PRO A 71 7.03 -4.84 -16.70
CA PRO A 71 8.13 -5.02 -15.73
C PRO A 71 8.55 -3.73 -14.99
N TYR A 72 8.51 -2.57 -15.65
CA TYR A 72 8.98 -1.32 -15.04
C TYR A 72 7.97 -0.73 -14.06
N PHE A 73 6.68 -0.87 -14.36
CA PHE A 73 5.61 -0.40 -13.48
C PHE A 73 5.54 -1.24 -12.19
N TRP A 74 5.78 -2.55 -12.31
CA TRP A 74 5.89 -3.46 -11.17
C TRP A 74 7.04 -3.08 -10.23
N LEU A 75 8.24 -2.82 -10.78
CA LEU A 75 9.39 -2.41 -9.97
C LEU A 75 9.15 -1.06 -9.27
N PHE A 76 8.45 -0.15 -9.93
CA PHE A 76 8.04 1.13 -9.36
C PHE A 76 7.07 0.95 -8.19
N LEU A 77 5.99 0.17 -8.34
CA LEU A 77 5.03 -0.10 -7.27
C LEU A 77 5.67 -0.82 -6.08
N LEU A 78 6.57 -1.76 -6.36
CA LEU A 78 7.33 -2.47 -5.32
C LEU A 78 8.20 -1.49 -4.52
N SER A 79 8.96 -0.65 -5.20
CA SER A 79 9.85 0.34 -4.57
C SER A 79 9.05 1.35 -3.73
N ASN A 80 7.91 1.83 -4.24
CA ASN A 80 7.04 2.76 -3.52
C ASN A 80 6.44 2.12 -2.26
N SER A 81 6.03 0.86 -2.35
CA SER A 81 5.45 0.12 -1.21
C SER A 81 6.49 -0.21 -0.14
N LEU A 82 7.73 -0.52 -0.54
CA LEU A 82 8.86 -0.68 0.38
C LEU A 82 9.16 0.64 1.11
N MET A 83 9.17 1.76 0.40
CA MET A 83 9.39 3.08 0.99
C MET A 83 8.31 3.43 2.02
N PHE A 84 7.04 3.18 1.70
CA PHE A 84 5.93 3.37 2.63
C PHE A 84 6.08 2.47 3.86
N GLY A 85 6.40 1.19 3.67
CA GLY A 85 6.61 0.21 4.75
C GLY A 85 7.73 0.64 5.69
N ILE A 86 8.92 0.94 5.16
CA ILE A 86 10.07 1.39 5.94
C ILE A 86 9.73 2.68 6.72
N SER A 87 9.06 3.63 6.08
CA SER A 87 8.69 4.89 6.73
C SER A 87 7.65 4.72 7.84
N SER A 88 6.63 3.89 7.61
CA SER A 88 5.63 3.54 8.64
C SER A 88 6.29 2.86 9.84
N SER A 89 7.27 1.99 9.58
CA SER A 89 8.01 1.29 10.63
C SER A 89 8.87 2.22 11.47
N ILE A 90 9.53 3.19 10.85
CA ILE A 90 10.25 4.26 11.56
C ILE A 90 9.26 5.07 12.41
N MET A 91 8.10 5.42 11.87
CA MET A 91 7.05 6.13 12.62
C MET A 91 6.60 5.33 13.84
N VAL A 92 6.34 4.03 13.69
CA VAL A 92 5.97 3.15 14.81
C VAL A 92 7.10 3.06 15.84
N LEU A 93 8.34 2.80 15.43
CA LEU A 93 9.50 2.70 16.33
C LEU A 93 9.74 3.99 17.12
N VAL A 94 9.57 5.16 16.50
CA VAL A 94 9.78 6.45 17.18
C VAL A 94 8.61 6.80 18.10
N VAL A 95 7.37 6.43 17.77
CA VAL A 95 6.17 6.70 18.60
C VAL A 95 6.02 5.73 19.79
N LEU A 96 6.54 4.51 19.68
CA LEU A 96 6.46 3.46 20.73
C LEU A 96 7.19 3.78 22.05
N ASN A 97 7.72 4.99 22.25
CA ASN A 97 8.36 5.40 23.51
C ASN A 97 7.48 6.32 24.40
N GLY A 98 6.19 6.50 24.10
CA GLY A 98 5.28 7.38 24.86
C GLY A 98 4.06 6.66 25.46
N ARG A 99 3.17 7.37 26.18
CA ARG A 99 1.89 6.80 26.71
C ARG A 99 0.80 6.58 25.65
N ILE A 100 0.97 7.11 24.44
CA ILE A 100 -0.07 7.16 23.38
C ILE A 100 0.05 5.99 22.37
N LYS A 101 0.80 4.93 22.72
CA LYS A 101 1.22 3.87 21.79
C LYS A 101 0.05 3.21 21.06
N LEU A 102 -1.02 2.87 21.78
CA LEU A 102 -2.14 2.10 21.24
C LEU A 102 -2.92 2.89 20.18
N LEU A 103 -3.19 4.18 20.45
CA LEU A 103 -3.90 5.05 19.50
C LEU A 103 -3.06 5.29 18.24
N CYS A 104 -1.78 5.59 18.40
CA CYS A 104 -0.89 5.80 17.25
C CYS A 104 -0.62 4.51 16.46
N LEU A 105 -0.61 3.35 17.12
CA LEU A 105 -0.51 2.04 16.47
C LEU A 105 -1.77 1.77 15.63
N GLY A 106 -2.96 1.96 16.20
CA GLY A 106 -4.23 1.82 15.47
C GLY A 106 -4.31 2.75 14.26
N LEU A 107 -3.82 4.00 14.40
CA LEU A 107 -3.76 4.95 13.29
C LEU A 107 -2.80 4.48 12.18
N ASN A 108 -1.62 3.97 12.54
CA ASN A 108 -0.65 3.39 11.60
C ASN A 108 -1.23 2.18 10.86
N LEU A 109 -1.88 1.26 11.58
CA LEU A 109 -2.52 0.08 10.99
C LEU A 109 -3.61 0.46 9.99
N THR A 110 -4.45 1.43 10.35
CA THR A 110 -5.51 1.95 9.48
C THR A 110 -4.91 2.60 8.23
N LEU A 111 -3.84 3.38 8.39
CA LEU A 111 -3.13 4.01 7.29
C LEU A 111 -2.50 2.98 6.33
N CYS A 112 -1.86 1.95 6.88
CA CYS A 112 -1.36 0.81 6.12
C CYS A 112 -2.50 0.16 5.33
N PHE A 113 -3.60 -0.18 6.00
CA PHE A 113 -4.77 -0.79 5.36
C PHE A 113 -5.30 0.06 4.19
N SER A 114 -5.45 1.37 4.37
CA SER A 114 -5.88 2.28 3.30
C SER A 114 -4.89 2.33 2.12
N TYR A 115 -3.58 2.31 2.39
CA TYR A 115 -2.57 2.26 1.33
C TYR A 115 -2.68 0.97 0.51
N PHE A 116 -2.86 -0.19 1.15
CA PHE A 116 -3.06 -1.46 0.44
C PHE A 116 -4.31 -1.46 -0.43
N ASN A 117 -5.43 -0.95 0.09
CA ASN A 117 -6.66 -0.82 -0.70
C ASN A 117 -6.47 0.09 -1.91
N SER A 118 -5.67 1.16 -1.79
CA SER A 118 -5.35 2.05 -2.89
C SER A 118 -4.49 1.36 -3.97
N VAL A 119 -3.47 0.59 -3.58
CA VAL A 119 -2.64 -0.19 -4.52
C VAL A 119 -3.46 -1.29 -5.22
N LEU A 120 -4.35 -1.95 -4.48
CA LEU A 120 -5.33 -2.92 -4.99
C LEU A 120 -6.27 -2.33 -6.03
N ALA A 121 -6.75 -1.10 -5.81
CA ALA A 121 -7.66 -0.45 -6.75
C ALA A 121 -7.01 -0.23 -8.13
N ILE A 122 -5.68 -0.15 -8.17
CA ILE A 122 -4.90 0.11 -9.38
C ILE A 122 -4.37 -1.19 -10.02
N THR A 123 -4.25 -2.25 -9.22
CA THR A 123 -3.66 -3.55 -9.62
C THR A 123 -4.72 -4.65 -9.54
N ASP A 124 -5.14 -5.20 -10.68
CA ASP A 124 -6.16 -6.26 -10.73
C ASP A 124 -5.64 -7.65 -10.25
N ASP A 125 -4.37 -7.79 -9.86
CA ASP A 125 -3.74 -9.04 -9.43
C ASP A 125 -3.97 -9.38 -7.94
N LYS A 126 -4.81 -10.39 -7.69
CA LYS A 126 -5.18 -10.91 -6.35
C LYS A 126 -3.99 -11.43 -5.52
N LEU A 127 -2.96 -11.97 -6.18
CA LEU A 127 -1.80 -12.60 -5.51
C LEU A 127 -0.86 -11.57 -4.87
N LEU A 128 -0.66 -10.43 -5.52
CA LEU A 128 0.18 -9.35 -5.01
C LEU A 128 -0.45 -8.69 -3.79
N SER A 129 -1.77 -8.47 -3.85
CA SER A 129 -2.54 -7.93 -2.71
C SER A 129 -2.39 -8.80 -1.46
N SER A 130 -2.51 -10.11 -1.61
CA SER A 130 -2.33 -11.06 -0.52
C SER A 130 -0.90 -10.99 0.05
N CYS A 131 0.12 -10.96 -0.81
CA CYS A 131 1.52 -10.92 -0.38
C CYS A 131 1.87 -9.59 0.33
N LEU A 132 1.38 -8.45 -0.19
CA LEU A 132 1.57 -7.14 0.41
C LEU A 132 0.83 -6.99 1.76
N ALA A 133 -0.38 -7.56 1.87
CA ALA A 133 -1.11 -7.63 3.13
C ALA A 133 -0.36 -8.46 4.18
N CYS A 134 0.20 -9.60 3.77
CA CYS A 134 1.06 -10.42 4.64
C CYS A 134 2.34 -9.68 5.08
N PHE A 135 2.95 -8.90 4.19
CA PHE A 135 4.14 -8.09 4.52
C PHE A 135 3.82 -6.98 5.53
N SER A 136 2.72 -6.25 5.38
CA SER A 136 2.34 -5.22 6.36
C SER A 136 1.91 -5.80 7.70
N ALA A 137 1.16 -6.91 7.69
CA ALA A 137 0.74 -7.59 8.91
C ALA A 137 1.96 -8.12 9.67
N SER A 138 2.90 -8.77 8.98
CA SER A 138 4.14 -9.27 9.59
C SER A 138 5.01 -8.14 10.11
N PHE A 139 5.13 -7.01 9.39
CA PHE A 139 5.91 -5.86 9.85
C PHE A 139 5.30 -5.21 11.10
N SER A 140 3.97 -5.05 11.11
CA SER A 140 3.25 -4.48 12.26
C SER A 140 3.32 -5.39 13.49
N ILE A 141 3.22 -6.70 13.30
CA ILE A 141 3.38 -7.71 14.35
C ILE A 141 4.82 -7.71 14.88
N LEU A 142 5.83 -7.64 14.02
CA LEU A 142 7.25 -7.58 14.42
C LEU A 142 7.54 -6.31 15.24
N ALA A 143 6.99 -5.16 14.84
CA ALA A 143 7.13 -3.90 15.57
C ALA A 143 6.44 -3.96 16.96
N VAL A 144 5.29 -4.63 17.07
CA VAL A 144 4.62 -4.88 18.35
C VAL A 144 5.44 -5.81 19.24
N LEU A 145 5.99 -6.90 18.69
CA LEU A 145 6.83 -7.85 19.44
C LEU A 145 8.09 -7.17 19.97
N LEU A 146 8.78 -6.37 19.15
CA LEU A 146 9.97 -5.61 19.56
C LEU A 146 9.65 -4.53 20.61
N SER A 147 8.41 -4.03 20.66
CA SER A 147 7.98 -3.12 21.72
C SER A 147 7.65 -3.83 23.03
N GLY A 148 7.21 -5.09 22.98
CA GLY A 148 6.84 -5.88 24.16
C GLY A 148 8.05 -6.46 24.89
N THR A 149 9.17 -6.66 24.21
CA THR A 149 10.41 -7.22 24.79
C THR A 149 11.25 -6.23 25.61
N ASN A 150 10.84 -4.96 25.70
CA ASN A 150 11.50 -3.93 26.52
C ASN A 150 10.78 -3.64 27.85
N GLY A 151 9.90 -4.56 28.29
CA GLY A 151 9.22 -4.52 29.58
C GLY A 151 9.86 -5.45 30.60
#